data_AF-A0A1T4W3J6-F1
#
_entry.id   AF-A0A1T4W3J6-F1
#
_cell.length_a   1.000
_cell.length_b   1.000
_cell.length_c   1.000
_cell.angle_alpha   90.00
_cell.angle_beta   90.00
_cell.angle_gamma   90.00
#
_symmetry.space_group_name_H-M   'P 1'
#
loop_
_entity.id
_entity.type
_entity.pdbx_description
1 polymer ?
#
loop_
_entity_poly.entity_id
_entity_poly.type
_entity_poly.pdbx_seq_one_letter_code
_entity_poly.pdbx_strand_id
1 'polypeptide(L)'
;MSGKRYPEEFKIQAVQQVTKQGHTLSSVAERLGISYKSLCDWVKKYDKPEKQRKQEDDQSAEIRQLRADLKRVTMERDILKEAAVYFAGESKKST
;
A
#
# COMPACT_ATOMS: atom_id res chain seq x y z
N MET A 1 -14.73 4.92 -7.43
CA MET A 1 -15.49 3.65 -7.38
C MET A 1 -15.16 2.93 -6.09
N SER A 2 -16.07 2.91 -5.11
CA SER A 2 -15.88 2.11 -3.89
C SER A 2 -16.15 0.65 -4.26
N GLY A 3 -15.10 -0.18 -4.26
CA GLY A 3 -15.26 -1.62 -4.47
C GLY A 3 -16.00 -2.27 -3.30
N LYS A 4 -16.70 -3.38 -3.55
CA LYS A 4 -17.30 -4.20 -2.48
C LYS A 4 -16.21 -4.58 -1.47
N ARG A 5 -16.38 -4.18 -0.21
CA ARG A 5 -15.50 -4.58 0.90
C ARG A 5 -16.02 -5.86 1.52
N TYR A 6 -15.18 -6.89 1.49
CA TYR A 6 -15.45 -8.16 2.18
C TYR A 6 -14.78 -8.15 3.56
N PRO A 7 -15.46 -8.66 4.60
CA PRO A 7 -14.86 -8.90 5.91
C PRO A 7 -13.63 -9.79 5.81
N GLU A 8 -12.70 -9.64 6.75
CA GLU A 8 -11.46 -10.44 6.81
C GLU A 8 -11.76 -11.94 6.92
N GLU A 9 -12.71 -12.29 7.80
CA GLU A 9 -13.15 -13.67 8.03
C GLU A 9 -13.69 -14.32 6.75
N PHE A 10 -14.47 -13.57 5.97
CA PHE A 10 -15.00 -14.04 4.69
C PHE A 10 -13.87 -14.38 3.70
N LYS A 11 -12.85 -13.51 3.60
CA LYS A 11 -11.69 -13.75 2.73
C LYS A 11 -10.90 -14.98 3.18
N ILE A 12 -10.68 -15.13 4.49
CA ILE A 12 -9.98 -16.28 5.07
C ILE A 12 -10.74 -17.57 4.75
N GLN A 13 -12.06 -17.60 4.95
CA GLN A 13 -12.89 -18.77 4.64
C GLN A 13 -12.84 -19.11 3.13
N ALA A 14 -12.95 -18.11 2.26
CA ALA A 14 -12.84 -18.31 0.81
C ALA A 14 -11.48 -18.89 0.41
N VAL A 15 -10.39 -18.42 1.01
CA VAL A 15 -9.03 -18.97 0.77
C VAL A 15 -8.90 -20.39 1.33
N GLN A 16 -9.51 -20.70 2.46
CA GLN A 16 -9.50 -22.05 3.04
C GLN A 16 -10.22 -23.08 2.16
N GLN A 17 -11.29 -22.69 1.46
CA GLN A 17 -11.95 -23.57 0.48
C GLN A 17 -11.01 -24.00 -0.65
N VAL A 18 -10.09 -23.12 -1.06
CA VAL A 18 -9.11 -23.42 -2.12
C VAL A 18 -7.94 -24.22 -1.55
N THR A 19 -7.38 -23.77 -0.44
CA THR A 19 -6.11 -24.30 0.11
C THR A 19 -6.30 -25.59 0.92
N LYS A 20 -7.35 -25.68 1.75
CA LYS A 20 -7.59 -26.85 2.62
C LYS A 20 -8.55 -27.86 2.00
N GLN A 21 -9.59 -27.39 1.31
CA GLN A 21 -10.62 -28.25 0.73
C GLN A 21 -10.35 -28.62 -0.74
N GLY A 22 -9.32 -28.03 -1.36
CA GLY A 22 -8.88 -28.37 -2.71
C GLY A 22 -9.83 -27.95 -3.84
N HIS A 23 -10.78 -27.05 -3.57
CA HIS A 23 -11.67 -26.54 -4.60
C HIS A 23 -10.92 -25.63 -5.58
N THR A 24 -11.34 -25.63 -6.85
CA THR A 24 -10.75 -24.74 -7.86
C THR A 24 -11.16 -23.29 -7.60
N LEU A 25 -10.25 -22.36 -7.93
CA LEU A 25 -10.50 -20.92 -7.81
C LEU A 25 -11.77 -20.47 -8.57
N SER A 26 -12.03 -21.03 -9.77
CA SER A 26 -13.23 -20.68 -10.56
C SER A 26 -14.51 -21.10 -9.85
N SER A 27 -14.56 -22.34 -9.35
CA SER A 27 -15.75 -22.87 -8.67
C SER A 27 -16.06 -22.07 -7.40
N VAL A 28 -15.04 -21.74 -6.60
CA VAL A 28 -15.23 -20.94 -5.38
C VAL A 28 -15.64 -19.51 -5.72
N ALA A 29 -15.05 -18.88 -6.74
CA ALA A 29 -15.40 -17.54 -7.16
C ALA A 29 -16.85 -17.43 -7.65
N GLU A 30 -17.28 -18.39 -8.48
CA GLU A 30 -18.66 -18.49 -8.96
C GLU A 30 -19.65 -18.72 -7.82
N ARG A 31 -19.36 -19.69 -6.94
CA ARG A 31 -20.23 -20.04 -5.80
C ARG A 31 -20.40 -18.88 -4.81
N LEU A 32 -19.35 -18.11 -4.58
CA LEU A 32 -19.35 -16.96 -3.66
C LEU A 32 -19.76 -15.65 -4.35
N GLY A 33 -19.97 -15.65 -5.66
CA GLY A 33 -20.32 -14.44 -6.43
C GLY A 33 -19.24 -13.35 -6.36
N ILE A 34 -17.97 -13.73 -6.29
CA ILE A 34 -16.82 -12.82 -6.20
C ILE A 34 -15.98 -12.89 -7.48
N SER A 35 -15.17 -11.86 -7.73
CA SER A 35 -14.27 -11.91 -8.88
C SER A 35 -13.15 -12.93 -8.68
N TYR A 36 -12.86 -13.71 -9.72
CA TYR A 36 -11.75 -14.66 -9.73
C TYR A 36 -10.42 -13.98 -9.36
N LYS A 37 -10.19 -12.77 -9.88
CA LYS A 37 -8.99 -11.97 -9.60
C LYS A 37 -8.86 -11.66 -8.11
N SER A 38 -9.95 -11.22 -7.47
CA SER A 38 -9.96 -10.94 -6.03
C SER A 38 -9.62 -12.18 -5.21
N LEU A 39 -10.18 -13.33 -5.57
CA LEU A 39 -9.90 -14.58 -4.87
C LEU A 39 -8.44 -15.00 -5.06
N CYS A 40 -7.88 -14.86 -6.26
CA CYS A 40 -6.46 -15.12 -6.52
C CYS A 40 -5.55 -14.21 -5.69
N ASP A 41 -5.86 -12.91 -5.61
CA ASP A 41 -5.12 -11.95 -4.80
C ASP A 41 -5.21 -12.27 -3.31
N TRP A 42 -6.37 -12.75 -2.83
CA TRP A 42 -6.51 -13.23 -1.46
C TRP A 42 -5.68 -14.48 -1.22
N VAL A 43 -5.74 -15.50 -2.09
CA VAL A 43 -4.90 -16.69 -1.89
C VAL A 43 -3.43 -16.30 -1.74
N LYS A 44 -2.91 -15.43 -2.61
CA LYS A 44 -1.52 -14.91 -2.49
C LYS A 44 -1.28 -14.14 -1.19
N LYS A 45 -2.22 -13.31 -0.76
CA LYS A 45 -2.07 -12.53 0.48
C LYS A 45 -2.11 -13.43 1.71
N TYR A 46 -3.06 -14.37 1.78
CA TYR A 46 -3.37 -15.19 2.96
C TYR A 46 -2.60 -16.53 3.02
N ASP A 47 -1.82 -16.87 1.98
CA ASP A 47 -0.87 -18.00 2.01
C ASP A 47 0.19 -17.83 3.12
N LYS A 48 0.50 -16.58 3.47
CA LYS A 48 1.45 -16.25 4.53
C LYS A 48 0.80 -16.27 5.93
N PRO A 49 1.57 -16.62 6.99
CA PRO A 49 1.12 -16.50 8.38
C PRO A 49 0.66 -15.08 8.72
N GLU A 50 -0.36 -14.96 9.58
CA GLU A 50 -0.93 -13.67 9.96
C GLU A 50 0.10 -12.68 10.53
N LYS A 51 1.04 -13.17 11.36
CA LYS A 51 2.12 -12.35 11.92
C LYS A 51 2.96 -11.70 10.82
N GLN A 52 3.32 -12.46 9.80
CA GLN A 52 4.11 -11.95 8.67
C GLN A 52 3.32 -10.95 7.84
N ARG A 53 2.02 -11.18 7.63
CA ARG A 53 1.13 -10.25 6.91
C ARG A 53 1.01 -8.91 7.61
N LYS A 54 0.83 -8.93 8.94
CA LYS A 54 0.78 -7.72 9.77
C LYS A 54 2.10 -6.96 9.70
N GLN A 55 3.23 -7.65 9.84
CA GLN A 55 4.55 -7.05 9.73
C GLN A 55 4.79 -6.40 8.35
N GLU A 56 4.42 -7.06 7.25
CA GLU A 56 4.54 -6.49 5.90
C GLU A 56 3.63 -5.27 5.71
N ASP A 57 2.39 -5.32 6.20
CA ASP A 57 1.45 -4.21 6.14
C ASP A 57 1.98 -3.01 6.96
N ASP A 58 2.53 -3.23 8.16
CA ASP A 58 3.14 -2.18 9.02
C ASP A 58 4.39 -1.56 8.36
N GLN A 59 5.29 -2.39 7.82
CA GLN A 59 6.47 -1.92 7.08
C GLN A 59 6.07 -1.08 5.87
N SER A 60 5.01 -1.46 5.16
CA SER A 60 4.52 -0.69 4.01
C SER A 60 3.97 0.69 4.42
N ALA A 61 3.32 0.78 5.59
CA ALA A 61 2.83 2.03 6.15
C ALA A 61 3.99 2.95 6.55
N GLU A 62 5.01 2.41 7.20
CA GLU A 62 6.22 3.13 7.59
C GLU A 62 6.97 3.66 6.35
N ILE A 63 7.15 2.85 5.31
CA ILE A 63 7.77 3.28 4.05
C ILE A 63 6.99 4.44 3.42
N ARG A 64 5.65 4.40 3.46
CA ARG A 64 4.82 5.47 2.93
C ARG A 64 4.99 6.77 3.72
N GLN A 65 5.06 6.67 5.04
CA GLN A 65 5.30 7.82 5.91
C GLN A 65 6.69 8.42 5.65
N LEU A 66 7.73 7.59 5.65
CA LEU A 66 9.11 8.02 5.38
C LEU A 66 9.25 8.69 4.02
N ARG A 67 8.58 8.18 2.99
CA ARG A 67 8.57 8.83 1.66
C ARG A 67 7.89 10.20 1.68
N ALA A 68 6.82 10.36 2.46
CA ALA A 68 6.15 11.65 2.61
C ALA A 68 7.04 12.65 3.36
N ASP A 69 7.69 12.22 4.43
CA ASP A 69 8.62 13.05 5.20
C ASP A 69 9.85 13.45 4.38
N LEU A 70 10.45 12.50 3.65
CA LEU A 70 11.56 12.80 2.75
C LEU A 70 11.17 13.83 1.70
N LYS A 71 9.98 13.70 1.10
CA LYS A 71 9.48 14.67 0.14
C LYS A 71 9.34 16.05 0.76
N ARG A 72 8.74 16.14 1.96
CA ARG A 72 8.56 17.40 2.69
C ARG A 72 9.91 18.07 3.00
N VAL A 73 10.83 17.36 3.62
CA VAL A 73 12.15 17.91 4.01
C VAL A 73 12.97 18.31 2.79
N THR A 74 12.87 17.54 1.69
CA THR A 74 13.52 17.89 0.43
C THR A 74 12.99 19.22 -0.11
N MET A 75 11.67 19.41 -0.11
CA MET A 75 11.05 20.66 -0.53
C MET A 75 11.45 21.84 0.35
N GLU A 76 11.44 21.68 1.68
CA GLU A 76 11.87 22.72 2.62
C GLU A 76 13.32 23.15 2.37
N ARG A 77 14.21 22.17 2.21
CA ARG A 77 15.62 22.43 1.85
C ARG A 77 15.73 23.20 0.54
N ASP A 78 14.97 22.82 -0.48
CA ASP A 78 15.06 23.44 -1.80
C ASP A 78 14.54 24.88 -1.77
N ILE A 79 13.45 25.15 -1.05
CA ILE A 79 12.95 26.52 -0.82
C ILE A 79 14.01 27.39 -0.13
N LEU A 80 14.68 26.87 0.90
CA LEU A 80 15.74 27.61 1.60
C LEU A 80 16.94 27.90 0.70
N LYS A 81 17.31 26.97 -0.19
CA LYS A 81 18.38 27.19 -1.17
C LYS A 81 18.01 28.28 -2.17
N GLU A 82 16.81 28.23 -2.72
CA GLU A 82 16.32 29.25 -3.66
C GLU A 82 16.27 30.63 -2.99
N ALA A 83 15.80 30.71 -1.75
CA ALA A 83 15.80 31.95 -0.97
C ALA A 83 17.23 32.49 -0.76
N ALA A 84 18.19 31.64 -0.37
CA ALA A 84 19.58 32.05 -0.18
C ALA A 84 20.21 32.60 -1.47
N VAL A 85 19.94 31.97 -2.62
CA VAL A 85 20.40 32.46 -3.94
C VAL A 85 19.77 33.82 -4.25
N TYR A 86 18.47 33.98 -4.04
CA TYR A 86 17.78 35.25 -4.25
C TYR A 86 18.38 36.39 -3.40
N PHE A 87 18.55 36.17 -2.09
CA PHE A 87 19.13 37.17 -1.20
C PHE A 87 20.60 37.51 -1.52
N ALA A 88 21.39 36.51 -1.91
CA ALA A 88 22.77 36.74 -2.37
C ALA A 88 22.83 37.54 -3.69
N GLY A 89 21.80 37.44 -4.54
CA GLY A 89 21.66 38.25 -5.74
C GLY A 89 21.29 39.70 -5.43
N GLU A 90 20.33 39.94 -4.54
CA GLU A 90 19.87 41.29 -4.17
C GLU A 90 20.95 42.12 -3.46
N SER A 91 21.73 41.49 -2.58
CA SER A 91 22.88 42.13 -1.92
C SER A 91 23.94 42.64 -2.91
N LYS A 92 24.25 41.86 -3.97
CA LYS A 92 25.19 42.27 -5.02
C LYS A 92 24.70 43.43 -5.89
N LYS A 93 23.39 43.59 -6.08
CA LYS A 93 22.81 44.71 -6.86
C LYS A 93 22.78 46.03 -6.07
N SER A 94 22.79 45.93 -4.75
CA SER A 94 22.68 47.09 -3.85
C SER A 94 24.04 47.67 -3.44
N THR A 95 25.14 47.07 -3.92
CA THR A 95 26.53 47.50 -3.69
C THR A 95 27.11 47.99 -5.01
#